data_AF-A0A3Q3J1I9-F1
#
_entry.id   AF-A0A3Q3J1I9-F1
#
_cell.length_a   1.000
_cell.length_b   1.000
_cell.length_c   1.000
_cell.angle_alpha   90.00
_cell.angle_beta   90.00
_cell.angle_gamma   90.00
#
_symmetry.space_group_name_H-M   'P 1'
#
loop_
_entity.id
_entity.type
_entity.pdbx_description
1 polymer ?
#
loop_
_entity_poly.entity_id
_entity_poly.type
_entity_poly.pdbx_seq_one_letter_code
_entity_poly.pdbx_strand_id
1 'polypeptide(L)'
;MGTQGSGRKRAPLKDRFSAEDEALSSIAREAEARLAAKRAARAEARDIRMRELERQQKELSYHSSSSSNRKWGQIHQWMLDEKCEKQYSEYSRPSSRCATPGLSAATLASLGGTSSRRGSTDTGSVYDPDTSLSELRDIYELKDQIQDVEGRYMQGLKELKESLAEVEEKYKKAMVSNAQLDNDKGNLIYQVDTLKDVIEEMEEQMAELKRELEEKSKELERQKHTCTVLQHKQEELKEGVRQRDELIEKSQQMQTKLDELTREVFDLQETINWKDKKIGALERQKEYFDCVRNERDELRDELTDIKEKAKAGEKHGLVIIPDGTPNGDVNHEPLSSGITVVSQEAAQVLESAGEGPLDVRLRKLAEEKDELLAQIRKLKNQLEEERQKHSMVDSTYTDGERIENGTDLQFIEMQRDANRQISEYKFKLSKAEQEMATMEQNIGRLEGQVSRYKAAADNSEKVEDELKAEKRKLQRELRTALDKMEEMEMTNSHLVKRLEKMKANRNAFLSQQ
;
A
#
# COMPACT_ATOMS: atom_id res chain seq x y z
N MET A 1 -6.42 56.71 36.83
CA MET A 1 -6.37 55.43 37.54
C MET A 1 -7.09 54.41 36.64
N GLY A 2 -6.44 53.55 35.85
CA GLY A 2 -5.28 52.72 36.16
C GLY A 2 -5.73 51.68 37.19
N THR A 3 -6.02 50.42 36.84
CA THR A 3 -5.05 49.42 36.33
C THR A 3 -5.62 48.45 35.28
N GLN A 4 -4.79 48.04 34.30
CA GLN A 4 -5.09 46.92 33.38
C GLN A 4 -4.73 45.57 34.01
N GLY A 5 -5.62 44.57 33.89
CA GLY A 5 -5.30 43.18 34.19
C GLY A 5 -4.49 42.54 33.07
N SER A 6 -3.27 42.08 33.35
CA SER A 6 -2.36 41.49 32.36
C SER A 6 -2.84 40.12 31.88
N GLY A 7 -3.40 40.08 30.67
CA GLY A 7 -3.79 38.83 30.00
C GLY A 7 -2.57 38.02 29.57
N ARG A 8 -2.29 36.92 30.27
CA ARG A 8 -1.32 35.90 29.84
C ARG A 8 -1.81 35.22 28.55
N LYS A 9 -1.41 35.74 27.39
CA LYS A 9 -1.55 35.04 26.11
C LYS A 9 -0.78 33.71 26.20
N ARG A 10 -1.50 32.58 26.17
CA ARG A 10 -0.85 31.29 25.88
C ARG A 10 -0.39 31.33 24.42
N ALA A 11 0.90 31.11 24.19
CA ALA A 11 1.39 30.86 22.83
C ALA A 11 0.70 29.62 22.25
N PRO A 12 0.42 29.56 20.94
CA PRO A 12 -0.20 28.40 20.33
C PRO A 12 0.71 27.18 20.51
N LEU A 13 0.16 26.07 21.00
CA LEU A 13 0.87 24.82 21.27
C LEU A 13 1.12 24.03 19.95
N LYS A 14 1.56 24.71 18.89
CA LYS A 14 1.57 24.18 17.52
C LYS A 14 2.98 23.87 16.99
N ASP A 15 4.01 24.59 17.45
CA ASP A 15 5.38 24.39 16.97
C ASP A 15 6.15 23.27 17.69
N ARG A 16 5.72 22.86 18.90
CA ARG A 16 6.41 21.78 19.65
C ARG A 16 6.29 20.42 18.97
N PHE A 17 5.09 20.08 18.51
CA PHE A 17 4.87 18.86 17.73
C PHE A 17 5.64 18.87 16.41
N SER A 18 5.78 20.02 15.75
CA SER A 18 6.52 20.13 14.49
C SER A 18 8.01 19.84 14.67
N ALA A 19 8.65 20.42 15.69
CA ALA A 19 10.07 20.18 15.96
C ALA A 19 10.35 18.75 16.46
N GLU A 20 9.41 18.15 17.21
CA GLU A 20 9.49 16.76 17.65
C GLU A 20 9.29 15.78 16.47
N ASP A 21 8.32 16.00 15.57
CA ASP A 21 8.13 15.21 14.35
C ASP A 21 9.31 15.36 13.37
N GLU A 22 9.89 16.55 13.21
CA GLU A 22 11.10 16.75 12.40
C GLU A 22 12.31 16.00 12.99
N ALA A 23 12.47 16.01 14.31
CA ALA A 23 13.53 15.26 14.99
C ALA A 23 13.33 13.75 14.81
N LEU A 24 12.12 13.23 15.00
CA LEU A 24 11.79 11.82 14.77
C LEU A 24 12.00 11.41 13.30
N SER A 25 11.61 12.27 12.36
CA SER A 25 11.80 12.06 10.91
C SER A 25 13.28 12.15 10.50
N SER A 26 14.12 12.87 11.25
CA SER A 26 15.58 12.90 11.06
C SER A 26 16.22 11.62 11.60
N ILE A 27 15.83 11.18 12.81
CA ILE A 27 16.30 9.93 13.42
C ILE A 27 15.92 8.71 12.55
N ALA A 28 14.71 8.68 11.99
CA ALA A 28 14.27 7.63 11.08
C ALA A 28 15.16 7.54 9.82
N ARG A 29 15.38 8.67 9.12
CA ARG A 29 16.27 8.72 7.96
C ARG A 29 17.73 8.37 8.29
N GLU A 30 18.22 8.76 9.46
CA GLU A 30 19.57 8.39 9.89
C GLU A 30 19.69 6.90 10.20
N ALA A 31 18.67 6.29 10.81
CA ALA A 31 18.60 4.84 11.03
C ALA A 31 18.52 4.07 9.70
N GLU A 32 17.71 4.53 8.76
CA GLU A 32 17.61 3.97 7.40
C GLU A 32 18.94 4.05 6.65
N ALA A 33 19.61 5.21 6.66
CA ALA A 33 20.92 5.38 6.05
C ALA A 33 21.99 4.47 6.66
N ARG A 34 21.95 4.25 7.98
CA ARG A 34 22.85 3.30 8.68
C ARG A 34 22.56 1.84 8.32
N LEU A 35 21.28 1.47 8.13
CA LEU A 35 20.90 0.14 7.62
C LEU A 35 21.33 -0.05 6.16
N ALA A 36 21.11 0.93 5.29
CA ALA A 36 21.57 0.91 3.91
C ALA A 36 23.11 0.76 3.81
N ALA A 37 23.86 1.49 4.64
CA ALA A 37 25.31 1.34 4.73
C ALA A 37 25.74 -0.07 5.20
N LYS A 38 25.02 -0.68 6.16
CA LYS A 38 25.23 -2.08 6.56
C LYS A 38 24.95 -3.05 5.41
N ARG A 39 23.86 -2.87 4.65
CA ARG A 39 23.54 -3.71 3.47
C ARG A 39 24.66 -3.63 2.43
N ALA A 40 25.15 -2.43 2.13
CA ALA A 40 26.27 -2.23 1.21
C ALA A 40 27.56 -2.93 1.69
N ALA A 41 27.92 -2.78 2.98
CA ALA A 41 29.09 -3.43 3.55
C ALA A 41 28.99 -4.97 3.58
N ARG A 42 27.79 -5.52 3.89
CA ARG A 42 27.52 -6.97 3.79
C ARG A 42 27.68 -7.43 2.33
N ALA A 43 27.10 -6.72 1.36
CA ALA A 43 27.20 -7.05 -0.06
C ALA A 43 28.67 -7.02 -0.54
N GLU A 44 29.44 -5.99 -0.20
CA GLU A 44 30.87 -5.91 -0.54
C GLU A 44 31.68 -7.06 0.09
N ALA A 45 31.38 -7.46 1.34
CA ALA A 45 32.02 -8.59 1.99
C ALA A 45 31.72 -9.94 1.30
N ARG A 46 30.48 -10.18 0.85
CA ARG A 46 30.11 -11.35 0.02
C ARG A 46 30.94 -11.37 -1.26
N ASP A 47 31.04 -10.21 -1.92
CA ASP A 47 31.71 -10.03 -3.21
C ASP A 47 33.24 -10.23 -3.14
N ILE A 48 33.88 -9.73 -2.08
CA ILE A 48 35.30 -9.97 -1.79
C ILE A 48 35.54 -11.47 -1.53
N ARG A 49 34.68 -12.12 -0.75
CA ARG A 49 34.81 -13.53 -0.39
C ARG A 49 34.56 -14.47 -1.58
N MET A 50 33.65 -14.12 -2.49
CA MET A 50 33.48 -14.82 -3.77
C MET A 50 34.74 -14.75 -4.64
N ARG A 51 35.32 -13.56 -4.79
CA ARG A 51 36.57 -13.39 -5.56
C ARG A 51 37.73 -14.19 -4.94
N GLU A 52 37.79 -14.29 -3.62
CA GLU A 52 38.79 -15.11 -2.91
C GLU A 52 38.55 -16.62 -3.10
N LEU A 53 37.30 -17.10 -3.08
CA LEU A 53 36.96 -18.49 -3.38
C LEU A 53 37.29 -18.86 -4.84
N GLU A 54 36.97 -18.00 -5.80
CA GLU A 54 37.40 -18.19 -7.20
C GLU A 54 38.93 -18.22 -7.34
N ARG A 55 39.64 -17.38 -6.57
CA ARG A 55 41.11 -17.35 -6.55
C ARG A 55 41.65 -18.68 -6.02
N GLN A 56 41.12 -19.19 -4.92
CA GLN A 56 41.49 -20.49 -4.34
C GLN A 56 41.16 -21.65 -5.28
N GLN A 57 40.01 -21.62 -5.97
CA GLN A 57 39.63 -22.65 -6.94
C GLN A 57 40.55 -22.64 -8.18
N LYS A 58 40.95 -21.45 -8.67
CA LYS A 58 41.98 -21.30 -9.72
C LYS A 58 43.35 -21.76 -9.23
N GLU A 59 43.75 -21.43 -8.00
CA GLU A 59 45.02 -21.88 -7.42
C GLU A 59 45.05 -23.40 -7.23
N LEU A 60 43.97 -24.03 -6.77
CA LEU A 60 43.86 -25.49 -6.67
C LEU A 60 43.87 -26.17 -8.05
N SER A 61 43.27 -25.56 -9.06
CA SER A 61 43.36 -26.03 -10.45
C SER A 61 44.81 -26.05 -10.95
N TYR A 62 45.53 -24.92 -10.82
CA TYR A 62 46.96 -24.83 -11.17
C TYR A 62 47.85 -25.72 -10.29
N HIS A 63 47.54 -25.87 -9.02
CA HIS A 63 48.28 -26.73 -8.10
C HIS A 63 47.97 -28.22 -8.27
N SER A 64 46.81 -28.62 -8.79
CA SER A 64 46.56 -30.04 -9.09
C SER A 64 47.55 -30.56 -10.14
N SER A 65 47.94 -29.72 -11.10
CA SER A 65 48.95 -30.01 -12.13
C SER A 65 50.42 -29.95 -11.65
N SER A 66 50.71 -29.34 -10.50
CA SER A 66 52.11 -29.01 -10.08
C SER A 66 52.46 -29.32 -8.62
N SER A 67 51.47 -29.53 -7.76
CA SER A 67 51.60 -29.69 -6.30
C SER A 67 51.57 -31.15 -5.86
N SER A 68 50.94 -32.05 -6.64
CA SER A 68 51.08 -33.50 -6.44
C SER A 68 52.56 -33.87 -6.31
N ASN A 69 53.42 -33.39 -7.23
CA ASN A 69 54.86 -33.66 -7.20
C ASN A 69 55.57 -33.05 -5.96
N ARG A 70 55.15 -31.87 -5.49
CA ARG A 70 55.80 -31.18 -4.34
C ARG A 70 55.36 -31.75 -2.99
N LYS A 71 54.08 -32.06 -2.83
CA LYS A 71 53.53 -32.62 -1.58
C LYS A 71 54.04 -34.05 -1.36
N TRP A 72 54.21 -34.84 -2.43
CA TRP A 72 54.94 -36.11 -2.39
C TRP A 72 56.40 -35.92 -1.96
N GLY A 73 57.13 -34.96 -2.54
CA GLY A 73 58.50 -34.66 -2.13
C GLY A 73 58.62 -34.25 -0.65
N GLN A 74 57.67 -33.48 -0.13
CA GLN A 74 57.71 -32.99 1.25
C GLN A 74 57.35 -34.08 2.29
N ILE A 75 56.43 -35.00 1.95
CA ILE A 75 56.17 -36.21 2.76
C ILE A 75 57.40 -37.13 2.75
N HIS A 76 58.05 -37.29 1.60
CA HIS A 76 59.25 -38.10 1.46
C HIS A 76 60.46 -37.52 2.21
N GLN A 77 60.54 -36.19 2.38
CA GLN A 77 61.51 -35.52 3.25
C GLN A 77 61.20 -35.79 4.73
N TRP A 78 59.94 -35.65 5.16
CA TRP A 78 59.54 -35.95 6.54
C TRP A 78 59.86 -37.40 6.95
N MET A 79 59.60 -38.37 6.06
CA MET A 79 59.96 -39.78 6.27
C MET A 79 61.48 -40.05 6.30
N LEU A 80 62.30 -39.17 5.73
CA LEU A 80 63.76 -39.25 5.80
C LEU A 80 64.28 -38.64 7.10
N ASP A 81 63.70 -37.52 7.54
CA ASP A 81 64.07 -36.82 8.78
C ASP A 81 63.70 -37.66 10.02
N GLU A 82 62.50 -38.26 10.05
CA GLU A 82 62.04 -39.16 11.12
C GLU A 82 62.90 -40.45 11.21
N LYS A 83 63.56 -40.83 10.12
CA LYS A 83 64.51 -41.94 10.05
C LYS A 83 65.94 -41.54 10.46
N CYS A 84 66.25 -40.25 10.45
CA CYS A 84 67.52 -39.70 10.91
C CYS A 84 67.54 -39.50 12.44
N GLU A 85 66.39 -39.13 13.02
CA GLU A 85 66.28 -38.81 14.46
C GLU A 85 66.44 -40.03 15.41
N LYS A 86 66.31 -41.26 14.90
CA LYS A 86 66.46 -42.49 15.70
C LYS A 86 67.88 -43.09 15.75
N GLN A 87 68.90 -42.41 15.21
CA GLN A 87 70.27 -42.93 15.24
C GLN A 87 71.33 -41.85 15.51
N TYR A 88 71.33 -41.23 16.70
CA TYR A 88 72.57 -40.88 17.42
C TYR A 88 72.35 -40.47 18.90
N SER A 89 72.48 -41.47 19.79
CA SER A 89 73.11 -41.36 21.12
C SER A 89 73.51 -42.79 21.47
N GLU A 90 74.78 -43.18 21.47
CA GLU A 90 75.76 -42.73 22.46
C GLU A 90 77.21 -42.71 21.89
N TYR A 91 77.91 -41.58 22.05
CA TYR A 91 79.37 -41.33 22.02
C TYR A 91 80.33 -42.20 21.18
N SER A 92 80.93 -41.60 20.13
CA SER A 92 82.34 -41.12 20.18
C SER A 92 82.89 -40.64 18.83
N ARG A 93 83.68 -39.55 18.86
CA ARG A 93 84.60 -39.09 17.80
C ARG A 93 85.99 -38.90 18.47
N PRO A 94 87.15 -38.97 17.76
CA PRO A 94 87.34 -38.26 16.48
C PRO A 94 88.18 -38.96 15.37
N SER A 95 87.81 -38.63 14.12
CA SER A 95 88.70 -38.20 13.02
C SER A 95 90.03 -38.93 12.73
N SER A 96 90.10 -39.63 11.57
CA SER A 96 91.06 -39.22 10.53
C SER A 96 90.90 -39.92 9.16
N ARG A 97 91.08 -39.10 8.11
CA ARG A 97 91.76 -39.38 6.82
C ARG A 97 91.14 -40.39 5.83
N CYS A 98 90.42 -39.81 4.89
CA CYS A 98 90.52 -39.98 3.44
C CYS A 98 91.52 -41.03 2.88
N ALA A 99 91.01 -41.94 2.05
CA ALA A 99 91.46 -42.10 0.66
C ALA A 99 90.39 -42.83 -0.19
N THR A 100 89.98 -42.23 -1.31
CA THR A 100 89.34 -42.90 -2.45
C THR A 100 90.44 -43.31 -3.46
N PRO A 101 90.18 -43.93 -4.65
CA PRO A 101 88.93 -44.45 -5.23
C PRO A 101 89.04 -45.86 -5.89
N GLY A 102 87.90 -46.39 -6.38
CA GLY A 102 87.83 -47.36 -7.50
C GLY A 102 88.07 -48.85 -7.12
N LEU A 103 87.40 -49.85 -7.69
CA LEU A 103 86.77 -49.99 -9.01
C LEU A 103 85.66 -51.06 -8.95
N SER A 104 84.82 -51.12 -9.99
CA SER A 104 83.77 -52.13 -10.16
C SER A 104 84.26 -53.38 -10.91
N ALA A 105 83.45 -54.43 -10.78
CA ALA A 105 83.25 -55.55 -11.73
C ALA A 105 84.21 -56.76 -11.72
N ALA A 106 83.55 -57.92 -11.66
CA ALA A 106 83.99 -59.26 -12.06
C ALA A 106 85.09 -59.96 -11.23
N THR A 107 85.08 -61.29 -11.35
CA THR A 107 86.09 -62.26 -10.86
C THR A 107 86.06 -62.54 -9.36
N LEU A 108 85.37 -63.63 -8.97
CA LEU A 108 85.93 -64.70 -8.12
C LEU A 108 85.14 -66.01 -8.35
N ALA A 109 85.37 -66.61 -9.52
CA ALA A 109 85.32 -68.06 -9.65
C ALA A 109 86.78 -68.56 -9.71
N SER A 110 87.04 -69.75 -9.15
CA SER A 110 88.35 -70.41 -9.04
C SER A 110 89.42 -69.71 -8.20
N LEU A 111 89.76 -70.32 -7.06
CA LEU A 111 91.11 -70.77 -6.66
C LEU A 111 90.91 -71.64 -5.39
N GLY A 112 91.59 -72.76 -5.17
CA GLY A 112 92.73 -73.30 -5.92
C GLY A 112 93.94 -73.62 -5.04
N GLY A 113 93.74 -74.21 -3.85
CA GLY A 113 94.70 -75.01 -3.08
C GLY A 113 96.09 -74.43 -2.71
N THR A 114 96.37 -74.32 -1.40
CA THR A 114 97.55 -74.86 -0.69
C THR A 114 97.52 -74.37 0.78
N SER A 115 97.37 -75.27 1.77
CA SER A 115 98.45 -76.02 2.45
C SER A 115 99.16 -75.25 3.57
N SER A 116 98.93 -75.66 4.82
CA SER A 116 99.97 -75.68 5.85
C SER A 116 99.73 -76.86 6.82
N ARG A 117 100.80 -77.59 7.15
CA ARG A 117 100.76 -78.80 8.00
C ARG A 117 101.26 -78.50 9.42
N ARG A 118 100.52 -78.99 10.41
CA ARG A 118 100.92 -79.48 11.76
C ARG A 118 99.62 -79.96 12.43
N GLY A 119 99.41 -81.19 12.93
CA GLY A 119 100.28 -82.35 13.04
C GLY A 119 100.48 -82.76 14.51
N SER A 120 99.58 -83.57 15.09
CA SER A 120 99.85 -84.41 16.28
C SER A 120 98.75 -85.47 16.54
N THR A 121 99.19 -86.74 16.63
CA THR A 121 98.72 -87.82 17.54
C THR A 121 97.24 -88.25 17.63
N ASP A 122 96.97 -89.40 17.00
CA ASP A 122 96.33 -90.62 17.55
C ASP A 122 95.17 -90.55 18.57
N THR A 123 93.98 -90.88 18.10
CA THR A 123 93.21 -92.03 18.64
C THR A 123 92.46 -92.72 17.49
N GLY A 124 92.75 -94.00 17.24
CA GLY A 124 92.09 -94.76 16.18
C GLY A 124 90.70 -95.26 16.60
N SER A 125 89.71 -95.03 15.75
CA SER A 125 88.48 -95.82 15.70
C SER A 125 88.05 -95.98 14.24
N VAL A 126 87.38 -97.09 13.93
CA VAL A 126 86.97 -97.45 12.57
C VAL A 126 85.90 -96.46 12.08
N TYR A 127 86.22 -95.71 11.02
CA TYR A 127 85.23 -94.92 10.31
C TYR A 127 84.40 -95.83 9.41
N ASP A 128 83.15 -96.06 9.81
CA ASP A 128 82.16 -96.78 9.02
C ASP A 128 81.64 -95.88 7.88
N PRO A 129 81.77 -96.27 6.59
CA PRO A 129 81.30 -95.47 5.47
C PRO A 129 79.79 -95.15 5.53
N ASP A 130 78.98 -95.95 6.21
CA ASP A 130 77.54 -95.67 6.36
C ASP A 130 77.27 -94.47 7.29
N THR A 131 78.18 -94.14 8.21
CA THR A 131 78.06 -92.96 9.08
C THR A 131 78.25 -91.67 8.28
N SER A 132 79.31 -91.62 7.46
CA SER A 132 79.59 -90.47 6.58
C SER A 132 78.50 -90.26 5.52
N LEU A 133 77.85 -91.33 5.06
CA LEU A 133 76.69 -91.25 4.17
C LEU A 133 75.41 -90.80 4.88
N SER A 134 75.27 -91.04 6.19
CA SER A 134 74.19 -90.49 7.00
C SER A 134 74.36 -88.98 7.20
N GLU A 135 75.54 -88.54 7.63
CA GLU A 135 75.84 -87.12 7.81
C GLU A 135 75.64 -86.32 6.51
N LEU A 136 75.98 -86.90 5.36
CA LEU A 136 75.72 -86.28 4.06
C LEU A 136 74.22 -86.16 3.75
N ARG A 137 73.39 -87.16 4.10
CA ARG A 137 71.92 -87.07 3.97
C ARG A 137 71.36 -85.98 4.88
N ASP A 138 71.80 -85.95 6.14
CA ASP A 138 71.38 -84.94 7.11
C ASP A 138 71.74 -83.51 6.63
N ILE A 139 72.89 -83.33 5.99
CA ILE A 139 73.29 -82.05 5.36
C ILE A 139 72.36 -81.65 4.21
N TYR A 140 71.90 -82.61 3.37
CA TYR A 140 70.92 -82.31 2.32
C TYR A 140 69.53 -82.00 2.89
N GLU A 141 69.07 -82.73 3.90
CA GLU A 141 67.80 -82.44 4.58
C GLU A 141 67.82 -81.07 5.28
N LEU A 142 68.92 -80.72 5.95
CA LEU A 142 69.11 -79.39 6.54
C LEU A 142 69.16 -78.29 5.49
N LYS A 143 69.80 -78.54 4.34
CA LYS A 143 69.83 -77.60 3.20
C LYS A 143 68.42 -77.33 2.67
N ASP A 144 67.62 -78.37 2.49
CA ASP A 144 66.26 -78.22 1.95
C ASP A 144 65.33 -77.56 2.99
N GLN A 145 65.49 -77.88 4.29
CA GLN A 145 64.82 -77.15 5.38
C GLN A 145 65.19 -75.66 5.44
N ILE A 146 66.47 -75.31 5.19
CA ILE A 146 66.92 -73.93 5.07
C ILE A 146 66.24 -73.25 3.87
N GLN A 147 66.17 -73.90 2.71
CA GLN A 147 65.49 -73.36 1.52
C GLN A 147 63.98 -73.15 1.76
N ASP A 148 63.31 -74.04 2.50
CA ASP A 148 61.90 -73.89 2.90
C ASP A 148 61.69 -72.75 3.92
N VAL A 149 62.66 -72.49 4.79
CA VAL A 149 62.63 -71.36 5.73
C VAL A 149 62.91 -70.04 5.01
N GLU A 150 63.90 -70.01 4.13
CA GLU A 150 64.22 -68.86 3.27
C GLU A 150 63.04 -68.53 2.32
N GLY A 151 62.41 -69.54 1.72
CA GLY A 151 61.22 -69.40 0.89
C GLY A 151 60.04 -68.79 1.65
N ARG A 152 59.74 -69.29 2.86
CA ARG A 152 58.70 -68.71 3.73
C ARG A 152 59.04 -67.30 4.21
N TYR A 153 60.30 -67.01 4.53
CA TYR A 153 60.75 -65.68 4.90
C TYR A 153 60.61 -64.69 3.74
N MET A 154 61.04 -65.08 2.53
CA MET A 154 60.92 -64.26 1.32
C MET A 154 59.45 -64.03 0.92
N GLN A 155 58.59 -65.03 1.09
CA GLN A 155 57.15 -64.89 0.87
C GLN A 155 56.51 -63.92 1.89
N GLY A 156 56.76 -64.09 3.20
CA GLY A 156 56.26 -63.16 4.21
C GLY A 156 56.79 -61.73 4.03
N LEU A 157 58.03 -61.56 3.59
CA LEU A 157 58.62 -60.25 3.26
C LEU A 157 58.02 -59.64 2.00
N LYS A 158 57.53 -60.46 1.05
CA LYS A 158 56.76 -60.00 -0.12
C LYS A 158 55.35 -59.56 0.29
N GLU A 159 54.65 -60.38 1.07
CA GLU A 159 53.30 -60.06 1.60
C GLU A 159 53.31 -58.78 2.44
N LEU A 160 54.33 -58.57 3.27
CA LEU A 160 54.48 -57.35 4.07
C LEU A 160 54.70 -56.10 3.19
N LYS A 161 55.42 -56.23 2.06
CA LYS A 161 55.60 -55.14 1.08
C LYS A 161 54.31 -54.83 0.31
N GLU A 162 53.57 -55.86 -0.08
CA GLU A 162 52.29 -55.71 -0.77
C GLU A 162 51.24 -55.08 0.17
N SER A 163 51.20 -55.50 1.43
CA SER A 163 50.35 -54.87 2.47
C SER A 163 50.74 -53.42 2.75
N LEU A 164 52.04 -53.10 2.84
CA LEU A 164 52.52 -51.72 2.98
C LEU A 164 52.06 -50.84 1.80
N ALA A 165 52.25 -51.31 0.57
CA ALA A 165 51.82 -50.59 -0.63
C ALA A 165 50.28 -50.38 -0.68
N GLU A 166 49.50 -51.37 -0.23
CA GLU A 166 48.05 -51.24 -0.13
C GLU A 166 47.61 -50.19 0.90
N VAL A 167 48.27 -50.15 2.08
CA VAL A 167 48.03 -49.15 3.12
C VAL A 167 48.45 -47.76 2.65
N GLU A 168 49.59 -47.64 1.96
CA GLU A 168 50.02 -46.39 1.32
C GLU A 168 48.96 -45.89 0.33
N GLU A 169 48.51 -46.71 -0.62
CA GLU A 169 47.45 -46.32 -1.57
C GLU A 169 46.12 -45.95 -0.91
N LYS A 170 45.73 -46.65 0.18
CA LYS A 170 44.57 -46.26 1.00
C LYS A 170 44.75 -44.88 1.64
N TYR A 171 45.94 -44.59 2.16
CA TYR A 171 46.28 -43.28 2.72
C TYR A 171 46.24 -42.17 1.64
N LYS A 172 46.76 -42.43 0.42
CA LYS A 172 46.65 -41.49 -0.72
C LYS A 172 45.20 -41.12 -1.01
N LYS A 173 44.33 -42.12 -1.12
CA LYS A 173 42.89 -41.94 -1.40
C LYS A 173 42.19 -41.17 -0.28
N ALA A 174 42.48 -41.50 0.97
CA ALA A 174 41.96 -40.78 2.14
C ALA A 174 42.40 -39.30 2.15
N MET A 175 43.67 -39.02 1.81
CA MET A 175 44.20 -37.66 1.75
C MET A 175 43.53 -36.81 0.65
N VAL A 176 43.29 -37.38 -0.54
CA VAL A 176 42.55 -36.72 -1.62
C VAL A 176 41.09 -36.50 -1.24
N SER A 177 40.43 -37.49 -0.64
CA SER A 177 39.05 -37.36 -0.17
C SER A 177 38.90 -36.30 0.93
N ASN A 178 39.85 -36.20 1.86
CA ASN A 178 39.82 -35.19 2.91
C ASN A 178 39.98 -33.77 2.33
N ALA A 179 40.89 -33.58 1.37
CA ALA A 179 41.04 -32.31 0.65
C ALA A 179 39.78 -31.92 -0.15
N GLN A 180 39.04 -32.89 -0.70
CA GLN A 180 37.76 -32.63 -1.34
C GLN A 180 36.70 -32.18 -0.31
N LEU A 181 36.58 -32.89 0.82
CA LEU A 181 35.65 -32.55 1.89
C LEU A 181 35.93 -31.17 2.52
N ASP A 182 37.18 -30.77 2.66
CA ASP A 182 37.54 -29.41 3.13
C ASP A 182 37.11 -28.32 2.14
N ASN A 183 37.18 -28.57 0.82
CA ASN A 183 36.65 -27.65 -0.19
C ASN A 183 35.12 -27.57 -0.14
N ASP A 184 34.43 -28.72 -0.09
CA ASP A 184 32.97 -28.77 -0.04
C ASP A 184 32.43 -28.12 1.24
N LYS A 185 33.12 -28.31 2.37
CA LYS A 185 32.88 -27.58 3.62
C LYS A 185 33.05 -26.07 3.47
N GLY A 186 34.11 -25.61 2.79
CA GLY A 186 34.31 -24.19 2.50
C GLY A 186 33.17 -23.59 1.67
N ASN A 187 32.74 -24.31 0.63
CA ASN A 187 31.61 -23.94 -0.22
C ASN A 187 30.28 -23.87 0.56
N LEU A 188 30.01 -24.87 1.41
CA LEU A 188 28.80 -24.90 2.25
C LEU A 188 28.79 -23.78 3.29
N ILE A 189 29.93 -23.46 3.92
CA ILE A 189 30.02 -22.32 4.85
C ILE A 189 29.69 -21.01 4.11
N TYR A 190 30.21 -20.81 2.90
CA TYR A 190 29.88 -19.62 2.10
C TYR A 190 28.39 -19.54 1.73
N GLN A 191 27.78 -20.65 1.33
CA GLN A 191 26.34 -20.70 1.05
C GLN A 191 25.51 -20.39 2.29
N VAL A 192 25.85 -20.97 3.44
CA VAL A 192 25.19 -20.69 4.72
C VAL A 192 25.32 -19.22 5.11
N ASP A 193 26.51 -18.62 4.98
CA ASP A 193 26.71 -17.22 5.30
C ASP A 193 25.91 -16.31 4.36
N THR A 194 25.90 -16.60 3.05
CA THR A 194 25.06 -15.90 2.05
C THR A 194 23.56 -16.00 2.33
N LEU A 195 23.09 -17.16 2.81
CA LEU A 195 21.67 -17.36 3.14
C LEU A 195 21.25 -16.63 4.42
N LYS A 196 22.09 -16.59 5.47
CA LYS A 196 21.84 -15.73 6.65
C LYS A 196 21.72 -14.27 6.22
N ASP A 197 22.62 -13.85 5.35
CA ASP A 197 22.70 -12.52 4.77
C ASP A 197 21.44 -12.10 3.99
N VAL A 198 20.78 -13.05 3.31
CA VAL A 198 19.48 -12.87 2.66
C VAL A 198 18.32 -12.89 3.66
N ILE A 199 18.38 -13.74 4.69
CA ILE A 199 17.39 -13.79 5.77
C ILE A 199 17.35 -12.45 6.53
N GLU A 200 18.51 -11.91 6.91
CA GLU A 200 18.60 -10.58 7.55
C GLU A 200 18.00 -9.48 6.66
N GLU A 201 18.22 -9.52 5.35
CA GLU A 201 17.61 -8.57 4.41
C GLU A 201 16.07 -8.73 4.31
N MET A 202 15.57 -9.96 4.29
CA MET A 202 14.12 -10.23 4.32
C MET A 202 13.48 -9.84 5.65
N GLU A 203 14.18 -10.01 6.78
CA GLU A 203 13.71 -9.56 8.10
C GLU A 203 13.63 -8.03 8.18
N GLU A 204 14.62 -7.33 7.65
CA GLU A 204 14.60 -5.87 7.54
C GLU A 204 13.46 -5.39 6.61
N GLN A 205 13.21 -6.05 5.47
CA GLN A 205 12.06 -5.75 4.59
C GLN A 205 10.71 -6.02 5.27
N MET A 206 10.57 -7.11 6.01
CA MET A 206 9.36 -7.42 6.78
C MET A 206 9.12 -6.41 7.92
N ALA A 207 10.17 -5.89 8.54
CA ALA A 207 10.05 -4.84 9.55
C ALA A 207 9.57 -3.52 8.93
N GLU A 208 10.08 -3.16 7.75
CA GLU A 208 9.67 -1.95 7.03
C GLU A 208 8.20 -2.02 6.58
N LEU A 209 7.78 -3.12 5.96
CA LEU A 209 6.38 -3.32 5.57
C LEU A 209 5.40 -3.28 6.76
N LYS A 210 5.82 -3.76 7.95
CA LYS A 210 5.03 -3.62 9.18
C LYS A 210 4.94 -2.17 9.65
N ARG A 211 6.02 -1.39 9.52
CA ARG A 211 6.05 0.05 9.84
C ARG A 211 5.13 0.84 8.89
N GLU A 212 5.19 0.56 7.60
CA GLU A 212 4.30 1.17 6.59
C GLU A 212 2.83 0.83 6.85
N LEU A 213 2.50 -0.44 7.16
CA LEU A 213 1.13 -0.85 7.47
C LEU A 213 0.57 -0.11 8.70
N GLU A 214 1.39 0.04 9.74
CA GLU A 214 1.04 0.80 10.95
C GLU A 214 0.84 2.30 10.66
N GLU A 215 1.64 2.88 9.75
CA GLU A 215 1.50 4.27 9.30
C GLU A 215 0.22 4.46 8.46
N LYS A 216 -0.10 3.55 7.53
CA LYS A 216 -1.35 3.55 6.77
C LYS A 216 -2.58 3.32 7.65
N SER A 217 -2.46 2.49 8.69
CA SER A 217 -3.51 2.29 9.69
C SER A 217 -3.82 3.58 10.45
N LYS A 218 -2.78 4.30 10.91
CA LYS A 218 -2.93 5.62 11.55
C LYS A 218 -3.57 6.65 10.62
N GLU A 219 -3.18 6.66 9.36
CA GLU A 219 -3.78 7.58 8.38
C GLU A 219 -5.25 7.24 8.09
N LEU A 220 -5.60 5.95 7.98
CA LEU A 220 -7.00 5.51 7.86
C LEU A 220 -7.86 6.00 9.03
N GLU A 221 -7.37 5.95 10.27
CA GLU A 221 -8.10 6.47 11.43
C GLU A 221 -8.24 8.00 11.42
N ARG A 222 -7.23 8.75 10.95
CA ARG A 222 -7.35 10.21 10.73
C ARG A 222 -8.41 10.55 9.67
N GLN A 223 -8.45 9.79 8.57
CA GLN A 223 -9.45 9.97 7.52
C GLN A 223 -10.86 9.60 8.00
N LYS A 224 -11.02 8.51 8.76
CA LYS A 224 -12.29 8.17 9.43
C LYS A 224 -12.78 9.30 10.32
N HIS A 225 -11.93 9.83 11.20
CA HIS A 225 -12.28 10.94 12.08
C HIS A 225 -12.72 12.18 11.29
N THR A 226 -11.98 12.53 10.23
CA THR A 226 -12.33 13.65 9.34
C THR A 226 -13.68 13.43 8.66
N CYS A 227 -13.96 12.21 8.19
CA CYS A 227 -15.24 11.83 7.60
C CYS A 227 -16.39 11.98 8.62
N THR A 228 -16.22 11.53 9.87
CA THR A 228 -17.23 11.71 10.93
C THR A 228 -17.51 13.19 11.23
N VAL A 229 -16.48 14.04 11.26
CA VAL A 229 -16.66 15.50 11.44
C VAL A 229 -17.43 16.12 10.27
N LEU A 230 -17.11 15.72 9.03
CA LEU A 230 -17.82 16.20 7.84
C LEU A 230 -19.27 15.69 7.78
N GLN A 231 -19.55 14.47 8.22
CA GLN A 231 -20.90 13.92 8.35
C GLN A 231 -21.74 14.72 9.36
N HIS A 232 -21.19 15.01 10.54
CA HIS A 232 -21.88 15.87 11.53
C HIS A 232 -22.17 17.25 10.94
N LYS A 233 -21.19 17.83 10.22
CA LYS A 233 -21.38 19.14 9.59
C LYS A 233 -22.39 19.12 8.44
N GLN A 234 -22.47 18.04 7.69
CA GLN A 234 -23.50 17.85 6.67
C GLN A 234 -24.89 17.82 7.31
N GLU A 235 -25.06 17.11 8.43
CA GLU A 235 -26.35 16.98 9.11
C GLU A 235 -26.81 18.31 9.73
N GLU A 236 -25.91 19.07 10.36
CA GLU A 236 -26.18 20.45 10.79
C GLU A 236 -26.70 21.34 9.64
N LEU A 237 -26.09 21.23 8.45
CA LEU A 237 -26.47 22.04 7.29
C LEU A 237 -27.80 21.58 6.68
N LYS A 238 -28.08 20.27 6.64
CA LYS A 238 -29.40 19.75 6.22
C LYS A 238 -30.52 20.24 7.13
N GLU A 239 -30.30 20.21 8.45
CA GLU A 239 -31.27 20.69 9.42
C GLU A 239 -31.50 22.21 9.27
N GLY A 240 -30.45 22.99 9.01
CA GLY A 240 -30.56 24.41 8.67
C GLY A 240 -31.18 24.72 7.30
N VAL A 241 -31.25 23.75 6.37
CA VAL A 241 -32.08 23.84 5.16
C VAL A 241 -33.55 23.58 5.52
N ARG A 242 -33.83 22.46 6.20
CA ARG A 242 -35.20 22.06 6.62
C ARG A 242 -35.92 23.17 7.39
N GLN A 243 -35.23 23.85 8.31
CA GLN A 243 -35.79 24.97 9.08
C GLN A 243 -36.13 26.19 8.22
N ARG A 244 -35.36 26.46 7.15
CA ARG A 244 -35.67 27.54 6.21
C ARG A 244 -36.86 27.19 5.33
N ASP A 245 -36.95 25.95 4.88
CA ASP A 245 -38.08 25.49 4.06
C ASP A 245 -39.40 25.57 4.84
N GLU A 246 -39.40 25.18 6.13
CA GLU A 246 -40.57 25.33 7.02
C GLU A 246 -40.99 26.81 7.22
N LEU A 247 -40.03 27.74 7.26
CA LEU A 247 -40.31 29.18 7.33
C LEU A 247 -40.85 29.73 6.01
N ILE A 248 -40.34 29.24 4.87
CA ILE A 248 -40.85 29.60 3.53
C ILE A 248 -42.30 29.12 3.39
N GLU A 249 -42.62 27.88 3.77
CA GLU A 249 -43.98 27.35 3.73
C GLU A 249 -44.94 28.17 4.61
N LYS A 250 -44.55 28.50 5.84
CA LYS A 250 -45.35 29.39 6.71
C LYS A 250 -45.54 30.78 6.11
N SER A 251 -44.52 31.35 5.45
CA SER A 251 -44.63 32.63 4.77
C SER A 251 -45.63 32.56 3.60
N GLN A 252 -45.62 31.48 2.82
CA GLN A 252 -46.59 31.25 1.74
C GLN A 252 -48.02 31.10 2.30
N GLN A 253 -48.21 30.34 3.38
CA GLN A 253 -49.50 30.18 4.06
C GLN A 253 -50.03 31.49 4.70
N MET A 254 -49.16 32.43 5.07
CA MET A 254 -49.59 33.77 5.50
C MET A 254 -49.93 34.65 4.30
N GLN A 255 -49.19 34.55 3.20
CA GLN A 255 -49.48 35.30 1.98
C GLN A 255 -50.86 34.92 1.41
N THR A 256 -51.19 33.63 1.29
CA THR A 256 -52.50 33.20 0.78
C THR A 256 -53.66 33.71 1.62
N LYS A 257 -53.53 33.71 2.95
CA LYS A 257 -54.52 34.31 3.87
C LYS A 257 -54.64 35.82 3.71
N LEU A 258 -53.53 36.51 3.44
CA LEU A 258 -53.53 37.94 3.20
C LEU A 258 -54.21 38.27 1.87
N ASP A 259 -53.99 37.47 0.84
CA ASP A 259 -54.67 37.58 -0.47
C ASP A 259 -56.19 37.28 -0.35
N GLU A 260 -56.57 36.32 0.51
CA GLU A 260 -57.98 36.03 0.85
C GLU A 260 -58.66 37.21 1.55
N LEU A 261 -58.06 37.73 2.62
CA LEU A 261 -58.57 38.90 3.34
C LEU A 261 -58.63 40.15 2.46
N THR A 262 -57.66 40.33 1.55
CA THR A 262 -57.65 41.45 0.59
C THR A 262 -58.85 41.38 -0.35
N ARG A 263 -59.23 40.17 -0.78
CA ARG A 263 -60.42 39.94 -1.60
C ARG A 263 -61.71 40.22 -0.81
N GLU A 264 -61.82 39.72 0.41
CA GLU A 264 -62.98 39.98 1.28
C GLU A 264 -63.16 41.49 1.55
N VAL A 265 -62.07 42.21 1.82
CA VAL A 265 -62.09 43.67 1.98
C VAL A 265 -62.58 44.37 0.71
N PHE A 266 -62.19 43.89 -0.48
CA PHE A 266 -62.67 44.45 -1.75
C PHE A 266 -64.19 44.22 -1.94
N ASP A 267 -64.67 43.00 -1.73
CA ASP A 267 -66.09 42.65 -1.85
C ASP A 267 -66.98 43.43 -0.85
N LEU A 268 -66.48 43.62 0.38
CA LEU A 268 -67.10 44.48 1.39
C LEU A 268 -67.09 45.95 0.98
N GLN A 269 -66.00 46.45 0.38
CA GLN A 269 -65.92 47.83 -0.10
C GLN A 269 -66.89 48.08 -1.26
N GLU A 270 -67.07 47.14 -2.20
CA GLU A 270 -68.11 47.23 -3.23
C GLU A 270 -69.52 47.27 -2.61
N THR A 271 -69.75 46.44 -1.58
CA THR A 271 -71.02 46.42 -0.84
C THR A 271 -71.31 47.74 -0.13
N ILE A 272 -70.30 48.36 0.48
CA ILE A 272 -70.40 49.70 1.10
C ILE A 272 -70.70 50.75 0.02
N ASN A 273 -69.93 50.78 -1.06
CA ASN A 273 -70.13 51.71 -2.18
C ASN A 273 -71.55 51.61 -2.79
N TRP A 274 -72.13 50.41 -2.84
CA TRP A 274 -73.53 50.22 -3.26
C TRP A 274 -74.52 50.78 -2.23
N LYS A 275 -74.30 50.54 -0.93
CA LYS A 275 -75.14 51.09 0.15
C LYS A 275 -75.11 52.61 0.16
N ASP A 276 -73.96 53.24 0.01
CA ASP A 276 -73.84 54.71 -0.01
C ASP A 276 -74.59 55.32 -1.19
N LYS A 277 -74.47 54.73 -2.39
CA LYS A 277 -75.28 55.11 -3.57
C LYS A 277 -76.78 54.97 -3.31
N LYS A 278 -77.20 53.93 -2.58
CA LYS A 278 -78.60 53.70 -2.22
C LYS A 278 -79.10 54.68 -1.16
N ILE A 279 -78.28 55.01 -0.16
CA ILE A 279 -78.57 56.02 0.87
C ILE A 279 -78.76 57.38 0.20
N GLY A 280 -77.79 57.84 -0.61
CA GLY A 280 -77.91 59.12 -1.31
C GLY A 280 -79.10 59.21 -2.28
N ALA A 281 -79.58 58.08 -2.82
CA ALA A 281 -80.83 58.04 -3.59
C ALA A 281 -82.08 58.17 -2.73
N LEU A 282 -82.08 57.59 -1.52
CA LEU A 282 -83.17 57.73 -0.54
C LEU A 282 -83.19 59.13 0.09
N GLU A 283 -82.03 59.76 0.30
CA GLU A 283 -81.91 61.14 0.79
C GLU A 283 -82.51 62.13 -0.22
N ARG A 284 -82.15 62.05 -1.50
CA ARG A 284 -82.80 62.84 -2.58
C ARG A 284 -84.30 62.60 -2.68
N GLN A 285 -84.77 61.37 -2.46
CA GLN A 285 -86.21 61.07 -2.42
C GLN A 285 -86.89 61.70 -1.20
N LYS A 286 -86.22 61.71 -0.04
CA LYS A 286 -86.70 62.36 1.18
C LYS A 286 -86.78 63.88 0.99
N GLU A 287 -85.77 64.52 0.41
CA GLU A 287 -85.78 65.95 0.08
C GLU A 287 -86.99 66.32 -0.79
N TYR A 288 -87.29 65.54 -1.83
CA TYR A 288 -88.50 65.73 -2.65
C TYR A 288 -89.79 65.61 -1.82
N PHE A 289 -89.89 64.62 -0.93
CA PHE A 289 -91.04 64.48 -0.02
C PHE A 289 -91.10 65.56 1.07
N ASP A 290 -89.98 66.18 1.44
CA ASP A 290 -89.91 67.32 2.34
C ASP A 290 -90.44 68.57 1.59
N CYS A 291 -90.06 68.81 0.33
CA CYS A 291 -90.62 69.89 -0.51
C CYS A 291 -92.14 69.78 -0.69
N VAL A 292 -92.65 68.62 -1.14
CA VAL A 292 -94.10 68.39 -1.32
C VAL A 292 -94.87 68.53 0.01
N ARG A 293 -94.22 68.26 1.16
CA ARG A 293 -94.81 68.49 2.47
C ARG A 293 -94.92 69.98 2.78
N ASN A 294 -93.86 70.74 2.52
CA ASN A 294 -93.85 72.19 2.71
C ASN A 294 -94.90 72.86 1.84
N GLU A 295 -94.95 72.57 0.52
CA GLU A 295 -95.97 73.09 -0.40
C GLU A 295 -97.40 72.79 0.09
N ARG A 296 -97.64 71.55 0.56
CA ARG A 296 -98.94 71.15 1.12
C ARG A 296 -99.29 71.92 2.39
N ASP A 297 -98.31 72.23 3.23
CA ASP A 297 -98.52 72.91 4.50
C ASP A 297 -98.70 74.42 4.27
N GLU A 298 -97.94 75.03 3.35
CA GLU A 298 -98.19 76.39 2.81
C GLU A 298 -99.60 76.52 2.22
N LEU A 299 -100.02 75.58 1.35
CA LEU A 299 -101.38 75.55 0.80
C LEU A 299 -102.47 75.35 1.86
N ARG A 300 -102.17 74.71 2.99
CA ARG A 300 -103.09 74.60 4.14
C ARG A 300 -103.22 75.93 4.86
N ASP A 301 -102.11 76.61 5.09
CA ASP A 301 -102.07 77.91 5.73
C ASP A 301 -102.78 78.96 4.87
N GLU A 302 -102.52 79.00 3.55
CA GLU A 302 -103.26 79.80 2.57
C GLU A 302 -104.76 79.51 2.59
N LEU A 303 -105.16 78.24 2.70
CA LEU A 303 -106.57 77.87 2.73
C LEU A 303 -107.24 78.25 4.06
N THR A 304 -106.50 78.28 5.18
CA THR A 304 -107.00 78.90 6.42
C THR A 304 -107.13 80.41 6.30
N ASP A 305 -106.14 81.08 5.68
CA ASP A 305 -106.14 82.51 5.37
C ASP A 305 -107.33 82.91 4.49
N ILE A 306 -107.61 82.15 3.42
CA ILE A 306 -108.77 82.35 2.53
C ILE A 306 -110.07 82.11 3.30
N LYS A 307 -110.11 81.14 4.21
CA LYS A 307 -111.29 80.84 5.04
C LYS A 307 -111.51 81.89 6.14
N GLU A 308 -110.48 82.62 6.54
CA GLU A 308 -110.57 83.79 7.41
C GLU A 308 -110.98 85.06 6.63
N LYS A 309 -110.36 85.31 5.46
CA LYS A 309 -110.76 86.38 4.52
C LYS A 309 -112.21 86.21 4.06
N ALA A 310 -112.68 84.99 3.81
CA ALA A 310 -114.07 84.68 3.47
C ALA A 310 -115.06 84.83 4.64
N LYS A 311 -114.57 84.95 5.89
CA LYS A 311 -115.37 85.39 7.05
C LYS A 311 -115.36 86.91 7.25
N ALA A 312 -114.47 87.64 6.56
CA ALA A 312 -114.22 89.06 6.76
C ALA A 312 -114.58 89.96 5.55
N GLY A 313 -114.88 89.40 4.38
CA GLY A 313 -115.16 90.14 3.13
C GLY A 313 -116.57 89.91 2.55
N GLU A 314 -117.16 90.96 1.99
CA GLU A 314 -118.58 90.99 1.60
C GLU A 314 -118.93 90.43 0.21
N LYS A 315 -120.12 89.82 0.18
CA LYS A 315 -121.09 89.58 -0.91
C LYS A 315 -120.81 90.19 -2.32
N HIS A 316 -120.59 89.30 -3.30
CA HIS A 316 -120.96 89.39 -4.74
C HIS A 316 -120.96 87.96 -5.36
N GLY A 317 -121.43 87.65 -6.59
CA GLY A 317 -122.01 88.51 -7.64
C GLY A 317 -122.86 87.82 -8.76
N LEU A 318 -122.99 86.48 -8.81
CA LEU A 318 -123.74 85.65 -9.80
C LEU A 318 -123.22 85.54 -11.27
N VAL A 319 -123.75 84.49 -11.93
CA VAL A 319 -123.93 84.23 -13.39
C VAL A 319 -122.93 83.29 -14.10
N ILE A 320 -123.50 82.38 -14.92
CA ILE A 320 -122.91 81.36 -15.82
C ILE A 320 -123.49 81.62 -17.23
N ILE A 321 -122.78 81.27 -18.33
CA ILE A 321 -123.23 80.81 -19.69
C ILE A 321 -122.13 81.09 -20.77
N PRO A 322 -122.01 80.33 -21.89
CA PRO A 322 -120.70 79.85 -22.39
C PRO A 322 -120.35 80.15 -23.88
N ASP A 323 -119.35 79.42 -24.40
CA ASP A 323 -118.96 79.14 -25.82
C ASP A 323 -118.22 80.21 -26.67
N GLY A 324 -117.29 79.74 -27.53
CA GLY A 324 -116.94 80.41 -28.80
C GLY A 324 -115.45 80.70 -29.12
N THR A 325 -114.91 80.05 -30.17
CA THR A 325 -113.69 80.37 -30.97
C THR A 325 -113.89 81.66 -31.83
N PRO A 326 -112.92 82.26 -32.62
CA PRO A 326 -111.73 81.69 -33.34
C PRO A 326 -110.50 82.63 -33.64
N ASN A 327 -109.68 82.23 -34.63
CA ASN A 327 -108.37 82.69 -35.19
C ASN A 327 -108.08 84.16 -35.63
N GLY A 328 -106.77 84.46 -35.82
CA GLY A 328 -106.17 85.40 -36.82
C GLY A 328 -104.91 86.13 -36.31
N ASP A 329 -103.65 85.75 -36.61
CA ASP A 329 -102.83 85.87 -37.85
C ASP A 329 -102.38 87.29 -38.26
N VAL A 330 -101.07 87.62 -38.11
CA VAL A 330 -100.29 88.56 -38.98
C VAL A 330 -98.78 88.21 -39.01
N ASN A 331 -98.27 87.97 -40.22
CA ASN A 331 -96.88 87.98 -40.75
C ASN A 331 -95.78 88.83 -40.07
N HIS A 332 -94.53 88.31 -40.08
CA HIS A 332 -93.45 88.82 -40.98
C HIS A 332 -92.17 87.96 -41.01
N GLU A 333 -91.59 87.78 -42.20
CA GLU A 333 -90.19 87.34 -42.43
C GLU A 333 -89.28 88.59 -42.55
N PRO A 334 -87.99 88.53 -42.15
CA PRO A 334 -86.94 88.40 -43.18
C PRO A 334 -85.61 87.69 -42.80
N LEU A 335 -85.08 86.94 -43.78
CA LEU A 335 -83.66 86.72 -44.15
C LEU A 335 -82.54 86.38 -43.14
N SER A 336 -81.96 85.19 -43.38
CA SER A 336 -80.51 84.86 -43.39
C SER A 336 -79.64 85.09 -42.15
N SER A 337 -79.44 84.01 -41.38
CA SER A 337 -78.11 83.40 -41.17
C SER A 337 -78.31 81.95 -40.70
N GLY A 338 -77.45 81.03 -41.11
CA GLY A 338 -77.69 79.59 -40.90
C GLY A 338 -77.67 79.17 -39.42
N ILE A 339 -78.85 78.89 -38.85
CA ILE A 339 -78.99 78.30 -37.52
C ILE A 339 -78.96 76.78 -37.68
N THR A 340 -77.86 76.17 -37.26
CA THR A 340 -77.73 74.70 -37.20
C THR A 340 -78.49 74.20 -35.97
N VAL A 341 -79.53 73.40 -36.17
CA VAL A 341 -80.24 72.75 -35.05
C VAL A 341 -79.35 71.63 -34.50
N VAL A 342 -78.96 71.76 -33.23
CA VAL A 342 -78.12 70.79 -32.51
C VAL A 342 -79.04 69.85 -31.71
N SER A 343 -78.74 68.55 -31.65
CA SER A 343 -79.54 67.60 -30.86
C SER A 343 -79.46 67.94 -29.36
N GLN A 344 -80.43 67.48 -28.58
CA GLN A 344 -80.47 67.77 -27.14
C GLN A 344 -79.23 67.21 -26.42
N GLU A 345 -78.68 66.06 -26.83
CA GLU A 345 -77.43 65.54 -26.26
C GLU A 345 -76.23 66.44 -26.59
N ALA A 346 -76.13 66.91 -27.84
CA ALA A 346 -75.02 67.75 -28.27
C ALA A 346 -75.10 69.17 -27.69
N ALA A 347 -76.30 69.69 -27.41
CA ALA A 347 -76.49 70.91 -26.64
C ALA A 347 -75.97 70.75 -25.19
N GLN A 348 -76.28 69.62 -24.55
CA GLN A 348 -75.88 69.32 -23.17
C GLN A 348 -74.36 69.11 -23.03
N VAL A 349 -73.70 68.47 -24.00
CA VAL A 349 -72.23 68.36 -24.05
C VAL A 349 -71.57 69.73 -24.23
N LEU A 350 -72.15 70.61 -25.06
CA LEU A 350 -71.71 71.99 -25.21
C LEU A 350 -71.99 72.87 -23.98
N GLU A 351 -72.91 72.48 -23.10
CA GLU A 351 -73.17 73.16 -21.82
C GLU A 351 -72.08 72.78 -20.80
N SER A 352 -71.67 71.51 -20.75
CA SER A 352 -70.53 71.06 -19.91
C SER A 352 -69.17 71.67 -20.27
N ALA A 353 -68.98 72.18 -21.50
CA ALA A 353 -67.76 72.89 -21.93
C ALA A 353 -67.61 74.32 -21.36
N GLY A 354 -68.59 74.78 -20.57
CA GLY A 354 -68.63 76.11 -19.95
C GLY A 354 -69.00 77.24 -20.92
N GLU A 355 -69.09 78.47 -20.40
CA GLU A 355 -69.59 79.60 -21.18
C GLU A 355 -68.62 80.08 -22.28
N GLY A 356 -69.20 80.56 -23.38
CA GLY A 356 -68.47 81.14 -24.52
C GLY A 356 -69.16 80.90 -25.89
N PRO A 357 -68.69 81.57 -26.95
CA PRO A 357 -69.11 81.28 -28.32
C PRO A 357 -68.76 79.84 -28.70
N LEU A 358 -69.47 79.31 -29.70
CA LEU A 358 -69.44 77.88 -30.06
C LEU A 358 -68.03 77.37 -30.41
N ASP A 359 -67.22 78.20 -31.06
CA ASP A 359 -65.83 77.89 -31.42
C ASP A 359 -64.93 77.68 -30.19
N VAL A 360 -65.13 78.45 -29.12
CA VAL A 360 -64.38 78.34 -27.87
C VAL A 360 -64.76 77.06 -27.12
N ARG A 361 -66.05 76.71 -27.09
CA ARG A 361 -66.53 75.47 -26.48
C ARG A 361 -66.06 74.23 -27.23
N LEU A 362 -66.13 74.25 -28.55
CA LEU A 362 -65.60 73.16 -29.39
C LEU A 362 -64.07 73.02 -29.25
N ARG A 363 -63.33 74.12 -29.05
CA ARG A 363 -61.90 74.10 -28.80
C ARG A 363 -61.55 73.44 -27.46
N LYS A 364 -62.25 73.80 -26.37
CA LYS A 364 -62.07 73.15 -25.06
C LYS A 364 -62.35 71.65 -25.12
N LEU A 365 -63.44 71.23 -25.76
CA LEU A 365 -63.77 69.81 -25.94
C LEU A 365 -62.72 69.06 -26.80
N ALA A 366 -62.07 69.75 -27.74
CA ALA A 366 -60.95 69.18 -28.50
C ALA A 366 -59.68 69.06 -27.63
N GLU A 367 -59.36 70.07 -26.81
CA GLU A 367 -58.24 70.07 -25.86
C GLU A 367 -58.41 68.96 -24.81
N GLU A 368 -59.59 68.82 -24.21
CA GLU A 368 -59.93 67.74 -23.26
C GLU A 368 -59.84 66.35 -23.91
N LYS A 369 -60.32 66.21 -25.14
CA LYS A 369 -60.17 64.98 -25.92
C LYS A 369 -58.69 64.64 -26.18
N ASP A 370 -57.87 65.62 -26.53
CA ASP A 370 -56.44 65.41 -26.81
C ASP A 370 -55.65 65.07 -25.53
N GLU A 371 -56.03 65.67 -24.39
CA GLU A 371 -55.52 65.35 -23.06
C GLU A 371 -55.91 63.92 -22.63
N LEU A 372 -57.18 63.52 -22.80
CA LEU A 372 -57.63 62.14 -22.58
C LEU A 372 -56.92 61.14 -23.52
N LEU A 373 -56.68 61.51 -24.78
CA LEU A 373 -55.88 60.70 -25.71
C LEU A 373 -54.40 60.63 -25.31
N ALA A 374 -53.84 61.65 -24.65
CA ALA A 374 -52.50 61.60 -24.07
C ALA A 374 -52.45 60.68 -22.85
N GLN A 375 -53.45 60.73 -21.97
CA GLN A 375 -53.60 59.83 -20.83
C GLN A 375 -53.77 58.37 -21.25
N ILE A 376 -54.61 58.09 -22.27
CA ILE A 376 -54.76 56.74 -22.86
C ILE A 376 -53.44 56.24 -23.44
N ARG A 377 -52.66 57.09 -24.12
CA ARG A 377 -51.31 56.73 -24.62
C ARG A 377 -50.35 56.42 -23.47
N LYS A 378 -50.36 57.23 -22.40
CA LYS A 378 -49.52 57.01 -21.21
C LYS A 378 -49.88 55.70 -20.49
N LEU A 379 -51.17 55.43 -20.27
CA LEU A 379 -51.65 54.20 -19.65
C LEU A 379 -51.37 52.97 -20.52
N LYS A 380 -51.47 53.08 -21.86
CA LYS A 380 -51.04 52.01 -22.77
C LYS A 380 -49.55 51.74 -22.67
N ASN A 381 -48.71 52.77 -22.65
CA ASN A 381 -47.26 52.58 -22.49
C ASN A 381 -46.92 51.96 -21.13
N GLN A 382 -47.59 52.36 -20.04
CA GLN A 382 -47.41 51.75 -18.72
C GLN A 382 -47.87 50.28 -18.70
N LEU A 383 -48.99 49.95 -19.36
CA LEU A 383 -49.45 48.57 -19.51
C LEU A 383 -48.49 47.72 -20.37
N GLU A 384 -47.88 48.32 -21.40
CA GLU A 384 -46.88 47.68 -22.25
C GLU A 384 -45.56 47.47 -21.49
N GLU A 385 -45.13 48.43 -20.67
CA GLU A 385 -43.97 48.32 -19.77
C GLU A 385 -44.19 47.24 -18.71
N GLU A 386 -45.36 47.18 -18.07
CA GLU A 386 -45.69 46.10 -17.11
C GLU A 386 -45.83 44.74 -17.81
N ARG A 387 -46.37 44.68 -19.04
CA ARG A 387 -46.36 43.46 -19.87
C ARG A 387 -44.95 43.03 -20.27
N GLN A 388 -44.05 43.96 -20.57
CA GLN A 388 -42.65 43.64 -20.85
C GLN A 388 -41.91 43.19 -19.58
N LYS A 389 -42.16 43.81 -18.42
CA LYS A 389 -41.64 43.32 -17.14
C LYS A 389 -42.14 41.91 -16.85
N HIS A 390 -43.44 41.65 -17.00
CA HIS A 390 -43.98 40.30 -16.86
C HIS A 390 -43.40 39.33 -17.88
N SER A 391 -43.19 39.74 -19.14
CA SER A 391 -42.53 38.92 -20.16
C SER A 391 -41.06 38.63 -19.84
N MET A 392 -40.34 39.54 -19.18
CA MET A 392 -38.97 39.30 -18.72
C MET A 392 -38.95 38.38 -17.49
N VAL A 393 -39.93 38.51 -16.58
CA VAL A 393 -40.10 37.63 -15.42
C VAL A 393 -40.51 36.22 -15.85
N ASP A 394 -41.50 36.07 -16.74
CA ASP A 394 -41.85 34.78 -17.36
C ASP A 394 -40.69 34.23 -18.20
N SER A 395 -39.91 35.08 -18.89
CA SER A 395 -38.70 34.61 -19.57
C SER A 395 -37.66 34.09 -18.57
N THR A 396 -37.56 34.63 -17.36
CA THR A 396 -36.68 34.05 -16.31
C THR A 396 -37.23 32.78 -15.64
N TYR A 397 -38.52 32.48 -15.79
CA TYR A 397 -39.10 31.18 -15.36
C TYR A 397 -39.15 30.14 -16.50
N THR A 398 -39.26 30.57 -17.77
CA THR A 398 -39.30 29.69 -18.95
C THR A 398 -37.95 29.44 -19.62
N ASP A 399 -36.90 30.21 -19.28
CA ASP A 399 -35.51 29.83 -19.60
C ASP A 399 -35.06 28.56 -18.83
N GLY A 400 -35.86 28.08 -17.88
CA GLY A 400 -35.74 26.73 -17.33
C GLY A 400 -35.95 25.61 -18.37
N GLU A 401 -36.99 25.70 -19.21
CA GLU A 401 -37.31 24.66 -20.21
C GLU A 401 -36.36 24.70 -21.42
N ARG A 402 -35.75 25.85 -21.71
CA ARG A 402 -34.74 25.95 -22.78
C ARG A 402 -33.35 25.47 -22.33
N ILE A 403 -33.08 25.52 -21.03
CA ILE A 403 -31.87 24.97 -20.43
C ILE A 403 -31.99 23.45 -20.20
N GLU A 404 -33.17 22.81 -20.23
CA GLU A 404 -33.28 21.35 -20.07
C GLU A 404 -32.39 20.56 -21.05
N ASN A 405 -32.31 20.95 -22.33
CA ASN A 405 -31.38 20.30 -23.28
C ASN A 405 -29.89 20.59 -22.99
N GLY A 406 -29.58 21.53 -22.10
CA GLY A 406 -28.24 21.84 -21.61
C GLY A 406 -27.92 21.14 -20.29
N THR A 407 -28.79 21.19 -19.29
CA THR A 407 -28.62 20.48 -18.00
C THR A 407 -28.79 18.97 -18.15
N ASP A 408 -29.71 18.48 -18.98
CA ASP A 408 -29.84 17.06 -19.28
C ASP A 408 -28.66 16.56 -20.14
N LEU A 409 -28.14 17.39 -21.07
CA LEU A 409 -26.88 17.09 -21.76
C LEU A 409 -25.69 17.04 -20.80
N GLN A 410 -25.57 17.99 -19.86
CA GLN A 410 -24.53 18.00 -18.83
C GLN A 410 -24.65 16.79 -17.90
N PHE A 411 -25.88 16.36 -17.58
CA PHE A 411 -26.17 15.16 -16.80
C PHE A 411 -25.82 13.89 -17.58
N ILE A 412 -26.13 13.82 -18.88
CA ILE A 412 -25.75 12.74 -19.80
C ILE A 412 -24.23 12.66 -19.97
N GLU A 413 -23.52 13.79 -20.06
CA GLU A 413 -22.05 13.84 -20.10
C GLU A 413 -21.44 13.36 -18.78
N MET A 414 -21.92 13.87 -17.64
CA MET A 414 -21.50 13.41 -16.32
C MET A 414 -21.79 11.92 -16.09
N GLN A 415 -22.94 11.41 -16.57
CA GLN A 415 -23.30 10.00 -16.53
C GLN A 415 -22.40 9.16 -17.46
N ARG A 416 -22.01 9.68 -18.63
CA ARG A 416 -21.05 9.04 -19.53
C ARG A 416 -19.65 8.99 -18.92
N ASP A 417 -19.16 10.06 -18.31
CA ASP A 417 -17.87 10.08 -17.65
C ASP A 417 -17.84 9.21 -16.39
N ALA A 418 -18.91 9.19 -15.59
CA ALA A 418 -19.08 8.22 -14.51
C ALA A 418 -19.02 6.77 -15.04
N ASN A 419 -19.73 6.46 -16.13
CA ASN A 419 -19.69 5.14 -16.77
C ASN A 419 -18.31 4.82 -17.38
N ARG A 420 -17.57 5.81 -17.89
CA ARG A 420 -16.20 5.69 -18.39
C ARG A 420 -15.23 5.36 -17.25
N GLN A 421 -15.31 6.08 -16.14
CA GLN A 421 -14.54 5.82 -14.92
C GLN A 421 -14.87 4.43 -14.33
N ILE A 422 -16.15 4.06 -14.23
CA ILE A 422 -16.58 2.72 -13.79
C ILE A 422 -15.96 1.65 -14.68
N SER A 423 -15.91 1.86 -15.99
CA SER A 423 -15.30 0.92 -16.95
C SER A 423 -13.78 0.83 -16.80
N GLU A 424 -13.09 1.95 -16.60
CA GLU A 424 -11.65 1.96 -16.27
C GLU A 424 -11.35 1.25 -14.94
N TYR A 425 -12.14 1.49 -13.90
CA TYR A 425 -11.96 0.83 -12.60
C TYR A 425 -12.27 -0.67 -12.67
N LYS A 426 -13.28 -1.10 -13.44
CA LYS A 426 -13.53 -2.52 -13.72
C LYS A 426 -12.36 -3.18 -14.46
N PHE A 427 -11.75 -2.50 -15.43
CA PHE A 427 -10.57 -3.01 -16.12
C PHE A 427 -9.34 -3.11 -15.19
N LYS A 428 -9.09 -2.07 -14.38
CA LYS A 428 -8.02 -2.06 -13.37
C LYS A 428 -8.22 -3.16 -12.32
N LEU A 429 -9.46 -3.37 -11.86
CA LEU A 429 -9.83 -4.47 -10.95
C LEU A 429 -9.55 -5.83 -11.59
N SER A 430 -10.06 -6.08 -12.80
CA SER A 430 -9.84 -7.35 -13.50
C SER A 430 -8.34 -7.66 -13.75
N LYS A 431 -7.53 -6.63 -14.02
CA LYS A 431 -6.07 -6.78 -14.11
C LYS A 431 -5.43 -7.13 -12.76
N ALA A 432 -5.86 -6.47 -11.68
CA ALA A 432 -5.39 -6.77 -10.33
C ALA A 432 -5.79 -8.18 -9.87
N GLU A 433 -6.99 -8.64 -10.20
CA GLU A 433 -7.47 -10.01 -9.97
C GLU A 433 -6.61 -11.05 -10.71
N GLN A 434 -6.21 -10.76 -11.97
CA GLN A 434 -5.32 -11.62 -12.75
C GLN A 434 -3.89 -11.64 -12.18
N GLU A 435 -3.39 -10.49 -11.71
CA GLU A 435 -2.09 -10.39 -11.03
C GLU A 435 -2.10 -11.14 -9.69
N MET A 436 -3.18 -11.03 -8.89
CA MET A 436 -3.39 -11.83 -7.68
C MET A 436 -3.35 -13.34 -7.96
N ALA A 437 -4.13 -13.84 -8.92
CA ALA A 437 -4.14 -15.27 -9.25
C ALA A 437 -2.75 -15.80 -9.68
N THR A 438 -1.96 -14.96 -10.35
CA THR A 438 -0.56 -15.28 -10.73
C THR A 438 0.35 -15.33 -9.50
N MET A 439 0.17 -14.41 -8.54
CA MET A 439 0.92 -14.37 -7.29
C MET A 439 0.56 -15.56 -6.38
N GLU A 440 -0.71 -15.95 -6.29
CA GLU A 440 -1.18 -17.15 -5.58
C GLU A 440 -0.55 -18.43 -6.13
N GLN A 441 -0.49 -18.58 -7.47
CA GLN A 441 0.20 -19.72 -8.10
C GLN A 441 1.69 -19.75 -7.77
N ASN A 442 2.35 -18.58 -7.72
CA ASN A 442 3.76 -18.47 -7.32
C ASN A 442 3.97 -18.82 -5.84
N ILE A 443 3.07 -18.40 -4.94
CA ILE A 443 3.08 -18.75 -3.52
C ILE A 443 2.99 -20.27 -3.37
N GLY A 444 2.00 -20.93 -3.97
CA GLY A 444 1.85 -22.40 -3.88
C GLY A 444 3.08 -23.17 -4.42
N ARG A 445 3.75 -22.64 -5.45
CA ARG A 445 5.00 -23.21 -5.96
C ARG A 445 6.15 -23.07 -4.95
N LEU A 446 6.27 -21.92 -4.30
CA LEU A 446 7.29 -21.63 -3.29
C LEU A 446 7.05 -22.41 -1.99
N GLU A 447 5.82 -22.48 -1.50
CA GLU A 447 5.42 -23.32 -0.36
C GLU A 447 5.78 -24.80 -0.61
N GLY A 448 5.52 -25.29 -1.83
CA GLY A 448 5.95 -26.63 -2.25
C GLY A 448 7.47 -26.82 -2.27
N GLN A 449 8.26 -25.78 -2.58
CA GLN A 449 9.72 -25.82 -2.47
C GLN A 449 10.18 -25.82 -1.01
N VAL A 450 9.63 -24.94 -0.16
CA VAL A 450 9.94 -24.87 1.28
C VAL A 450 9.65 -26.19 1.98
N SER A 451 8.49 -26.81 1.69
CA SER A 451 8.12 -28.12 2.24
C SER A 451 9.14 -29.21 1.89
N ARG A 452 9.62 -29.25 0.64
CA ARG A 452 10.68 -30.19 0.20
C ARG A 452 12.03 -29.92 0.85
N TYR A 453 12.45 -28.65 0.95
CA TYR A 453 13.72 -28.31 1.60
C TYR A 453 13.70 -28.61 3.10
N LYS A 454 12.56 -28.39 3.78
CA LYS A 454 12.39 -28.77 5.17
C LYS A 454 12.51 -30.29 5.36
N ALA A 455 11.79 -31.08 4.56
CA ALA A 455 11.90 -32.53 4.62
C ALA A 455 13.33 -33.05 4.33
N ALA A 456 14.07 -32.40 3.43
CA ALA A 456 15.46 -32.71 3.16
C ALA A 456 16.40 -32.35 4.32
N ALA A 457 16.19 -31.21 4.98
CA ALA A 457 16.92 -30.79 6.17
C ALA A 457 16.66 -31.74 7.36
N ASP A 458 15.40 -32.03 7.66
CA ASP A 458 14.97 -32.98 8.71
C ASP A 458 15.56 -34.39 8.47
N ASN A 459 15.76 -34.79 7.21
CA ASN A 459 16.42 -36.05 6.85
C ASN A 459 17.95 -35.97 7.02
N SER A 460 18.57 -34.84 6.67
CA SER A 460 20.02 -34.64 6.85
C SER A 460 20.42 -34.61 8.32
N GLU A 461 19.60 -34.00 9.19
CA GLU A 461 19.82 -33.96 10.64
C GLU A 461 19.84 -35.38 11.24
N LYS A 462 18.89 -36.23 10.85
CA LYS A 462 18.84 -37.65 11.27
C LYS A 462 20.10 -38.41 10.86
N VAL A 463 20.54 -38.26 9.61
CA VAL A 463 21.78 -38.90 9.11
C VAL A 463 23.02 -38.37 9.86
N GLU A 464 23.07 -37.08 10.19
CA GLU A 464 24.16 -36.52 10.99
C GLU A 464 24.22 -37.13 12.40
N ASP A 465 23.06 -37.32 13.05
CA ASP A 465 22.97 -37.92 14.38
C ASP A 465 23.28 -39.42 14.39
N GLU A 466 22.88 -40.16 13.34
CA GLU A 466 23.32 -41.54 13.11
C GLU A 466 24.84 -41.62 12.97
N LEU A 467 25.46 -40.77 12.14
CA LEU A 467 26.91 -40.71 11.97
C LEU A 467 27.64 -40.29 13.26
N LYS A 468 27.08 -39.40 14.08
CA LYS A 468 27.61 -39.09 15.42
C LYS A 468 27.55 -40.30 16.35
N ALA A 469 26.48 -41.10 16.29
CA ALA A 469 26.35 -42.32 17.08
C ALA A 469 27.36 -43.39 16.65
N GLU A 470 27.53 -43.61 15.34
CA GLU A 470 28.54 -44.52 14.78
C GLU A 470 29.97 -44.06 15.13
N LYS A 471 30.29 -42.78 14.96
CA LYS A 471 31.59 -42.23 15.36
C LYS A 471 31.91 -42.52 16.83
N ARG A 472 30.94 -42.31 17.74
CA ARG A 472 31.11 -42.63 19.17
C ARG A 472 31.27 -44.13 19.42
N LYS A 473 30.67 -44.99 18.61
CA LYS A 473 30.82 -46.46 18.69
C LYS A 473 32.22 -46.87 18.23
N LEU A 474 32.65 -46.44 17.05
CA LEU A 474 33.98 -46.72 16.49
C LEU A 474 35.10 -46.16 17.39
N GLN A 475 34.92 -45.00 18.02
CA GLN A 475 35.88 -44.47 19.00
C GLN A 475 36.01 -45.36 20.25
N ARG A 476 34.91 -46.00 20.71
CA ARG A 476 34.95 -46.96 21.82
C ARG A 476 35.65 -48.26 21.40
N GLU A 477 35.32 -48.77 20.22
CA GLU A 477 35.95 -49.99 19.67
C GLU A 477 37.46 -49.79 19.43
N LEU A 478 37.87 -48.63 18.91
CA LEU A 478 39.29 -48.25 18.78
C LEU A 478 39.99 -48.19 20.13
N ARG A 479 39.35 -47.63 21.17
CA ARG A 479 39.91 -47.61 22.53
C ARG A 479 40.18 -49.03 23.04
N THR A 480 39.18 -49.91 22.98
CA THR A 480 39.31 -51.32 23.40
C THR A 480 40.38 -52.06 22.58
N ALA A 481 40.53 -51.76 21.29
CA ALA A 481 41.56 -52.36 20.46
C ALA A 481 42.99 -51.89 20.83
N LEU A 482 43.16 -50.62 21.18
CA LEU A 482 44.43 -50.07 21.67
C LEU A 482 44.80 -50.64 23.04
N ASP A 483 43.86 -50.66 23.99
CA ASP A 483 44.09 -51.23 25.33
C ASP A 483 44.56 -52.70 25.21
N LYS A 484 43.94 -53.49 24.31
CA LYS A 484 44.33 -54.88 24.00
C LYS A 484 45.69 -54.98 23.28
N MET A 485 46.08 -53.99 22.49
CA MET A 485 47.40 -53.94 21.85
C MET A 485 48.49 -53.72 22.91
N GLU A 486 48.28 -52.80 23.86
CA GLU A 486 49.19 -52.57 24.99
C GLU A 486 49.37 -53.84 25.85
N GLU A 487 48.30 -54.59 26.14
CA GLU A 487 48.38 -55.90 26.81
C GLU A 487 49.26 -56.90 26.04
N MET A 488 49.11 -56.96 24.71
CA MET A 488 49.89 -57.84 23.85
C MET A 488 51.37 -57.40 23.73
N GLU A 489 51.64 -56.09 23.72
CA GLU A 489 53.02 -55.55 23.73
C GLU A 489 53.73 -55.84 25.06
N MET A 490 53.01 -55.71 26.18
CA MET A 490 53.52 -56.05 27.51
C MET A 490 53.83 -57.55 27.64
N THR A 491 52.91 -58.43 27.24
CA THR A 491 53.14 -59.88 27.26
C THR A 491 54.29 -60.29 26.33
N ASN A 492 54.38 -59.72 25.11
CA ASN A 492 55.50 -59.94 24.21
C ASN A 492 56.83 -59.48 24.85
N SER A 493 56.87 -58.30 25.47
CA SER A 493 58.04 -57.79 26.19
C SER A 493 58.50 -58.71 27.33
N HIS A 494 57.56 -59.35 28.03
CA HIS A 494 57.89 -60.38 29.03
C HIS A 494 58.47 -61.66 28.40
N LEU A 495 57.94 -62.10 27.25
CA LEU A 495 58.44 -63.26 26.51
C LEU A 495 59.84 -63.02 25.93
N VAL A 496 60.10 -61.83 25.37
CA VAL A 496 61.42 -61.41 24.87
C VAL A 496 62.45 -61.46 26.01
N LYS A 497 62.17 -60.83 27.16
CA LYS A 497 63.05 -60.87 28.35
C LYS A 497 63.30 -62.30 28.85
N ARG A 498 62.33 -63.22 28.72
CA ARG A 498 62.50 -64.64 29.07
C ARG A 498 63.38 -65.37 28.06
N LEU A 499 63.22 -65.10 26.76
CA LEU A 499 64.07 -65.64 25.69
C LEU A 499 65.51 -65.16 25.82
N GLU A 500 65.74 -63.88 26.13
CA GLU A 500 67.06 -63.31 26.39
C GLU A 500 67.77 -64.01 27.56
N LYS A 501 67.06 -64.23 28.68
CA LYS A 501 67.59 -65.03 29.80
C LYS A 501 67.96 -66.45 29.39
N MET A 502 67.14 -67.13 28.58
CA MET A 502 67.47 -68.48 28.11
C MET A 502 68.67 -68.48 27.14
N LYS A 503 68.78 -67.48 26.26
CA LYS A 503 69.96 -67.29 25.39
C LYS A 503 71.23 -67.03 26.20
N ALA A 504 71.17 -66.16 27.20
CA ALA A 504 72.29 -65.87 28.10
C ALA A 504 72.74 -67.13 28.86
N ASN A 505 71.79 -67.89 29.42
CA ASN A 505 72.09 -69.16 30.10
C ASN A 505 72.73 -70.19 29.14
N ARG A 506 72.21 -70.33 27.91
CA ARG A 506 72.79 -71.22 26.89
C ARG A 506 74.21 -70.79 26.52
N ASN A 507 74.45 -69.50 26.32
CA ASN A 507 75.79 -68.98 26.01
C ASN A 507 76.77 -69.19 27.16
N ALA A 508 76.32 -69.01 28.42
CA ALA A 508 77.13 -69.29 29.60
C ALA A 508 77.50 -70.79 29.69
N PHE A 509 76.55 -71.69 29.42
CA PHE A 509 76.79 -73.13 29.42
C PHE A 509 77.77 -73.55 28.30
N LEU A 510 77.64 -72.96 27.11
CA LEU A 510 78.57 -73.16 25.99
C LEU A 510 79.97 -72.58 26.24
N SER A 511 80.12 -71.65 27.20
CA SER A 511 81.43 -71.11 27.62
C SER A 511 82.10 -71.89 28.75
N GLN A 512 81.45 -72.96 29.24
CA GLN A 512 81.97 -73.86 30.28
C GLN A 512 82.32 -75.26 29.73
N GLN A 513 82.11 -75.50 28.43
CA GLN A 513 82.71 -76.60 27.66
C GLN A 513 83.95 -76.10 26.92
#